data_AF-A0A3D0VQE3-F1
#
_entry.id   AF-A0A3D0VQE3-F1
#
_cell.length_a   1.000
_cell.length_b   1.000
_cell.length_c   1.000
_cell.angle_alpha   90.00
_cell.angle_beta   90.00
_cell.angle_gamma   90.00
#
_symmetry.space_group_name_H-M   'P 1'
#
loop_
_entity.id
_entity.type
_entity.pdbx_description
1 polymer ?
#
loop_
_entity_poly.entity_id
_entity_poly.type
_entity_poly.pdbx_seq_one_letter_code
_entity_poly.pdbx_strand_id
1 'polypeptide(L)'
;MSGNGHARIVYEVDKRELTEAITETLTELVNTTAYERFRDRLVSVDVVAQIHDVNRQTVIKYANAQLIPATREGKLYKFVLADALQFDFRKLRTKKL
;
A
#
# COMPACT_ATOMS: atom_id res chain seq x y z
N MET A 1 5.05 -52.19 32.25
CA MET A 1 4.54 -50.80 32.28
C MET A 1 5.14 -50.05 31.11
N SER A 2 4.37 -49.76 30.06
CA SER A 2 4.84 -48.94 28.94
C SER A 2 3.67 -48.32 28.20
N GLY A 3 3.79 -47.03 27.91
CA GLY A 3 2.86 -46.31 27.06
C GLY A 3 2.83 -44.80 27.32
N ASN A 4 3.98 -44.12 27.21
CA ASN A 4 3.96 -42.66 27.04
C ASN A 4 3.56 -42.36 25.59
N GLY A 5 2.25 -42.19 25.37
CA GLY A 5 1.71 -41.72 24.11
C GLY A 5 2.01 -40.23 23.94
N HIS A 6 2.95 -39.90 23.05
CA HIS A 6 3.14 -38.52 22.61
C HIS A 6 1.95 -38.13 21.72
N ALA A 7 1.10 -37.23 22.20
CA ALA A 7 0.01 -36.66 21.40
C ALA A 7 0.60 -35.83 20.25
N ARG A 8 0.45 -36.31 19.01
CA ARG A 8 0.79 -35.57 17.80
C ARG A 8 -0.45 -34.79 17.38
N ILE A 9 -0.41 -33.47 17.52
CA ILE A 9 -1.46 -32.60 16.97
C ILE A 9 -1.22 -32.50 15.46
N VAL A 10 -2.11 -33.08 14.67
CA VAL A 10 -2.13 -32.95 13.21
C VAL A 10 -3.06 -31.79 12.88
N TYR A 11 -2.50 -30.69 12.39
CA TYR A 11 -3.30 -29.59 11.84
C TYR A 11 -3.66 -29.97 10.40
N GLU A 12 -4.94 -30.27 10.16
CA GLU A 12 -5.48 -30.37 8.80
C GLU A 12 -5.66 -28.96 8.27
N VAL A 13 -4.71 -28.50 7.46
CA VAL A 13 -4.81 -27.21 6.77
C VAL A 13 -5.61 -27.43 5.49
N ASP A 14 -6.72 -26.73 5.32
CA ASP A 14 -7.46 -26.75 4.06
C ASP A 14 -6.54 -26.22 2.95
N LYS A 15 -6.37 -27.02 1.91
CA LYS A 15 -5.55 -26.69 0.75
C LYS A 15 -5.99 -25.37 0.11
N ARG A 16 -7.28 -25.01 0.17
CA ARG A 16 -7.82 -23.75 -0.34
C ARG A 16 -7.35 -22.57 0.48
N GLU A 17 -7.47 -22.63 1.80
CA GLU A 17 -7.01 -21.56 2.72
C GLU A 17 -5.50 -21.33 2.58
N LEU A 18 -4.71 -22.40 2.46
CA LEU A 18 -3.27 -22.28 2.21
C LEU A 18 -2.96 -21.64 0.84
N THR A 19 -3.73 -21.99 -0.18
CA THR A 19 -3.54 -21.43 -1.52
C THR A 19 -3.93 -19.96 -1.56
N GLU A 20 -5.01 -19.58 -0.88
CA GLU A 20 -5.43 -18.18 -0.74
C GLU A 20 -4.37 -17.35 -0.01
N ALA A 21 -3.87 -17.82 1.14
CA ALA A 21 -2.83 -17.13 1.90
C ALA A 21 -1.51 -16.96 1.10
N ILE A 22 -1.10 -18.01 0.35
CA ILE A 22 0.08 -17.94 -0.52
C ILE A 22 -0.16 -16.95 -1.67
N THR A 23 -1.34 -16.96 -2.27
CA THR A 23 -1.68 -16.08 -3.39
C THR A 23 -1.74 -14.63 -2.96
N GLU A 24 -2.30 -14.34 -1.79
CA GLU A 24 -2.33 -13.01 -1.18
C GLU A 24 -0.91 -12.52 -0.90
N THR A 25 -0.08 -13.34 -0.25
CA THR A 25 1.33 -13.01 0.06
C THR A 25 2.15 -12.79 -1.21
N LEU A 26 1.98 -13.63 -2.25
CA LEU A 26 2.65 -13.47 -3.53
C LEU A 26 2.18 -12.21 -4.27
N THR A 27 0.89 -11.90 -4.20
CA THR A 27 0.32 -10.68 -4.79
C THR A 27 0.88 -9.44 -4.11
N GLU A 28 0.98 -9.45 -2.78
CA GLU A 28 1.61 -8.38 -2.00
C GLU A 28 3.10 -8.22 -2.34
N LEU A 29 3.84 -9.33 -2.44
CA LEU A 29 5.27 -9.31 -2.83
C LEU A 29 5.48 -8.78 -4.24
N VAL A 30 4.66 -9.22 -5.20
CA VAL A 30 4.72 -8.78 -6.60
C VAL A 30 4.36 -7.30 -6.70
N ASN A 31 3.31 -6.86 -6.00
CA ASN A 31 2.92 -5.44 -5.96
C ASN A 31 4.02 -4.58 -5.33
N THR A 32 4.62 -5.03 -4.22
CA THR A 32 5.74 -4.34 -3.57
C THR A 32 6.92 -4.19 -4.53
N THR A 33 7.31 -5.28 -5.20
CA THR A 33 8.41 -5.28 -6.18
C THR A 33 8.09 -4.44 -7.42
N ALA A 34 6.83 -4.39 -7.84
CA ALA A 34 6.39 -3.58 -8.97
C ALA A 34 6.46 -2.09 -8.66
N TYR A 35 6.05 -1.67 -7.46
CA TYR A 35 6.12 -0.27 -7.03
C TYR A 35 7.56 0.20 -6.77
N GLU A 36 8.44 -0.68 -6.30
CA GLU A 36 9.87 -0.35 -6.08
C GLU A 36 10.54 0.23 -7.34
N ARG A 37 10.14 -0.21 -8.53
CA ARG A 37 10.65 0.29 -9.83
C ARG A 37 10.31 1.76 -10.11
N PHE A 38 9.43 2.36 -9.31
CA PHE A 38 9.01 3.75 -9.45
C PHE A 38 9.44 4.63 -8.26
N ARG A 39 10.31 4.13 -7.37
CA ARG A 39 10.79 4.92 -6.22
C ARG A 39 11.67 6.11 -6.61
N ASP A 40 12.32 6.05 -7.77
CA ASP A 40 13.14 7.12 -8.33
C ASP A 40 12.33 8.16 -9.12
N ARG A 41 11.06 7.89 -9.40
CA ARG A 41 10.22 8.77 -10.23
C ARG A 41 9.44 9.76 -9.40
N LEU A 42 9.70 11.04 -9.65
CA LEU A 42 8.91 12.15 -9.11
C LEU A 42 7.80 12.58 -10.07
N VAL A 43 6.57 12.69 -9.57
CA VAL A 43 5.39 13.12 -10.34
C VAL A 43 4.77 14.38 -9.76
N SER A 44 3.98 15.09 -10.58
CA SER A 44 3.30 16.32 -10.18
C SER A 44 2.01 16.05 -9.41
N VAL A 45 1.47 17.10 -8.81
CA VAL A 45 0.12 17.12 -8.21
C VAL A 45 -0.94 16.60 -9.19
N ASP A 46 -0.84 16.96 -10.47
CA ASP A 46 -1.85 16.62 -11.49
C ASP A 46 -1.87 15.13 -11.79
N VAL A 47 -0.70 14.48 -11.79
CA VAL A 47 -0.58 13.02 -11.94
C VAL A 47 -1.20 12.30 -10.75
N VAL A 48 -0.92 12.75 -9.52
CA VAL A 48 -1.54 12.17 -8.32
C VAL A 48 -3.05 12.35 -8.34
N ALA A 49 -3.53 13.51 -8.77
CA ALA A 49 -4.96 13.78 -8.93
C ALA A 49 -5.63 12.83 -9.92
N GLN A 50 -4.95 12.51 -11.03
CA GLN A 50 -5.43 11.53 -12.02
C GLN A 50 -5.43 10.10 -11.49
N ILE A 51 -4.37 9.66 -10.80
CA ILE A 51 -4.27 8.31 -10.20
C ILE A 51 -5.44 8.04 -9.25
N HIS A 52 -5.83 9.06 -8.46
CA HIS A 52 -6.83 8.92 -7.40
C HIS A 52 -8.22 9.43 -7.76
N ASP A 53 -8.42 9.93 -8.99
CA ASP A 53 -9.66 10.57 -9.44
C ASP A 53 -10.18 11.65 -8.47
N VAL A 54 -9.29 12.57 -8.09
CA VAL A 54 -9.59 13.68 -7.17
C VAL A 54 -9.19 15.02 -7.76
N ASN A 55 -9.75 16.11 -7.23
CA ASN A 55 -9.32 17.45 -7.62
C ASN A 55 -7.88 17.73 -7.14
N ARG A 56 -7.09 18.38 -7.99
CA ARG A 56 -5.77 18.94 -7.67
C ARG A 56 -5.71 19.68 -6.33
N GLN A 57 -6.73 20.48 -6.01
CA GLN A 57 -6.81 21.20 -4.75
C GLN A 57 -6.86 20.27 -3.53
N THR A 58 -7.51 19.11 -3.64
CA THR A 58 -7.55 18.09 -2.58
C THR A 58 -6.17 17.51 -2.34
N VAL A 59 -5.42 17.21 -3.41
CA VAL A 59 -4.04 16.72 -3.30
C VAL A 59 -3.15 17.76 -2.61
N ILE A 60 -3.25 19.03 -3.01
CA ILE A 60 -2.49 20.14 -2.36
C ILE A 60 -2.89 20.28 -0.88
N LYS A 61 -4.19 20.20 -0.57
CA LYS A 61 -4.69 20.25 0.81
C LYS A 61 -4.06 19.13 1.65
N TYR A 62 -4.02 17.91 1.14
CA TYR A 62 -3.46 16.77 1.87
C TYR A 62 -1.94 16.84 2.00
N ALA A 63 -1.24 17.34 0.98
CA ALA A 63 0.20 17.59 1.06
C ALA A 63 0.53 18.69 2.10
N ASN A 64 -0.24 19.78 2.14
CA ASN A 64 -0.10 20.83 3.15
C ASN A 64 -0.37 20.30 4.57
N ALA A 65 -1.38 19.42 4.72
CA ALA A 65 -1.72 18.79 5.98
C ALA A 65 -0.80 17.61 6.37
N GLN A 66 0.27 17.35 5.59
CA GLN A 66 1.21 16.24 5.80
C GLN A 66 0.53 14.85 5.86
N LEU A 67 -0.63 14.70 5.22
CA LEU A 67 -1.37 13.44 5.15
C LEU A 67 -0.84 12.50 4.06
N ILE A 68 -0.14 13.06 3.08
CA ILE A 68 0.53 12.30 2.01
C ILE A 68 1.99 12.76 1.90
N PRO A 69 2.94 11.85 1.65
CA PRO A 69 4.35 12.19 1.52
C PRO A 69 4.57 13.02 0.25
N ALA A 70 5.13 14.22 0.42
CA ALA A 70 5.41 15.12 -0.69
C ALA A 70 6.70 15.90 -0.42
N THR A 71 7.47 16.13 -1.47
CA THR A 71 8.66 17.00 -1.45
C THR A 71 8.33 18.30 -2.16
N ARG A 72 8.91 19.41 -1.72
CA ARG A 72 8.80 20.69 -2.43
C ARG A 72 10.02 20.91 -3.32
N GLU A 73 9.76 21.18 -4.59
CA GLU A 73 10.75 21.66 -5.55
C GLU A 73 10.37 23.10 -5.93
N GLY A 74 11.01 24.06 -5.25
CA GLY A 74 10.60 25.46 -5.30
C GLY A 74 9.18 25.67 -4.76
N LYS A 75 8.26 26.13 -5.63
CA LYS A 75 6.84 26.37 -5.28
C LYS A 75 5.93 25.18 -5.59
N LEU A 76 6.46 24.09 -6.16
CA LEU A 76 5.67 22.97 -6.63
C LEU A 76 5.85 21.75 -5.73
N TYR A 77 4.76 21.03 -5.51
CA TYR A 77 4.80 19.72 -4.87
C TYR A 77 5.18 18.64 -5.87
N LYS A 78 6.06 17.75 -5.44
CA LYS A 78 6.48 16.52 -6.11
C LYS A 78 6.21 15.33 -5.20
N PHE A 79 5.86 14.20 -5.81
CA PHE A 79 5.51 12.98 -5.11
C PHE A 79 6.30 11.83 -5.71
N VAL A 80 6.80 10.93 -4.87
CA VAL A 80 7.36 9.66 -5.36
C VAL A 80 6.21 8.84 -5.94
N LEU A 81 6.33 8.39 -7.18
CA LEU A 81 5.26 7.67 -7.86
C LEU A 81 4.92 6.34 -7.16
N ALA A 82 5.92 5.63 -6.65
CA ALA A 82 5.71 4.42 -5.85
C ALA A 82 4.76 4.68 -4.67
N ASP A 83 5.04 5.72 -3.88
CA ASP A 83 4.18 6.11 -2.75
C ASP A 83 2.79 6.52 -3.24
N ALA A 84 2.74 7.27 -4.34
CA ALA A 84 1.49 7.73 -4.94
C ALA A 84 0.57 6.62 -5.40
N LEU A 85 1.10 5.46 -5.79
CA LEU A 85 0.31 4.29 -6.15
C LEU A 85 -0.12 3.47 -4.92
N GLN A 86 0.56 3.62 -3.79
CA GLN A 86 0.31 2.83 -2.57
C GLN A 86 -0.73 3.44 -1.62
N PHE A 87 -0.79 4.77 -1.49
CA PHE A 87 -1.75 5.38 -0.56
C PHE A 87 -3.18 5.42 -1.12
N ASP A 88 -4.19 5.28 -0.24
CA ASP A 88 -5.61 5.31 -0.63
C ASP A 88 -6.27 6.62 -0.15
N PHE A 89 -6.60 7.51 -1.11
CA PHE A 89 -7.27 8.78 -0.84
C PHE A 89 -8.64 8.62 -0.16
N ARG A 90 -9.34 7.49 -0.35
CA ARG A 90 -10.64 7.24 0.29
C ARG A 90 -10.48 7.07 1.80
N LYS A 91 -9.38 6.44 2.25
CA LYS A 91 -9.06 6.28 3.68
C LYS A 91 -8.62 7.59 4.33
N LEU A 92 -8.09 8.54 3.55
CA LEU A 92 -7.71 9.86 4.05
C LEU A 92 -8.92 10.79 4.21
N ARG A 93 -9.98 10.58 3.41
CA ARG A 93 -11.21 11.39 3.44
C ARG A 93 -12.03 11.22 4.72
N THR A 94 -11.93 10.08 5.38
CA THR A 94 -12.65 9.75 6.62
C THR A 94 -11.96 10.25 7.89
N LYS A 95 -10.65 10.54 7.84
CA LYS A 95 -10.00 11.37 8.86
C LYS A 95 -10.49 12.80 8.65
N LYS A 96 -11.51 13.22 9.42
CA LYS A 96 -11.92 14.63 9.51
C LYS A 96 -10.66 15.46 9.80
N LEU A 97 -10.21 16.20 8.79
CA LEU A 97 -9.27 17.31 8.91
C LEU A 97 -9.91 18.44 9.71
#